data_AF-A0A2S5W2J3-F1
#
_entry.id   AF-A0A2S5W2J3-F1
#
_cell.length_a   1.000
_cell.length_b   1.000
_cell.length_c   1.000
_cell.angle_alpha   90.00
_cell.angle_beta   90.00
_cell.angle_gamma   90.00
#
_symmetry.space_group_name_H-M   'P 1'
#
loop_
_entity.id
_entity.type
_entity.pdbx_description
1 polymer ?
#
loop_
_entity_poly.entity_id
_entity_poly.type
_entity_poly.pdbx_seq_one_letter_code
_entity_poly.pdbx_strand_id
1 'polypeptide(L)'
;MTRPLGDRTTVRRRENVAELESADGVVVLAMDAPHCTPFRLTGGGMLVWRHLTADRREARTVVAEVASESDSDASEIEPSVLLFLAELVDLELVEAHERAD
;
A
#
# COMPACT_ATOMS: atom_id res chain seq x y z
N MET A 1 4.18 13.73 -9.67
CA MET A 1 3.56 12.61 -10.43
C MET A 1 4.19 11.34 -9.90
N THR A 2 3.43 10.54 -9.18
CA THR A 2 3.87 9.25 -8.65
C THR A 2 3.94 8.23 -9.78
N ARG A 3 5.02 7.44 -9.84
CA ARG A 3 5.21 6.39 -10.85
C ARG A 3 4.80 5.04 -10.24
N PRO A 4 4.08 4.16 -10.97
CA PRO A 4 3.75 2.83 -10.48
C PRO A 4 5.01 2.03 -10.07
N LEU A 5 4.88 1.20 -9.03
CA LEU A 5 5.93 0.25 -8.64
C LEU A 5 6.14 -0.81 -9.73
N GLY A 6 7.34 -1.39 -9.78
CA GLY A 6 7.67 -2.45 -10.74
C GLY A 6 7.33 -3.85 -10.24
N ASP A 7 7.29 -4.82 -11.17
CA ASP A 7 6.86 -6.21 -10.92
C ASP A 7 7.73 -6.99 -9.92
N ARG A 8 8.96 -6.52 -9.70
CA ARG A 8 9.95 -7.10 -8.77
C ARG A 8 10.12 -6.29 -7.49
N THR A 9 9.30 -5.26 -7.29
CA THR A 9 9.32 -4.46 -6.07
C THR A 9 8.73 -5.25 -4.91
N THR A 10 9.41 -5.21 -3.77
CA THR A 10 8.88 -5.68 -2.50
C THR A 10 8.43 -4.50 -1.66
N VAL A 11 7.31 -4.66 -0.95
CA VAL A 11 6.69 -3.65 -0.11
C VAL A 11 6.49 -4.15 1.32
N ARG A 12 6.55 -3.24 2.30
CA ARG A 12 6.12 -3.47 3.68
C ARG A 12 5.56 -2.18 4.30
N ARG A 13 4.69 -2.30 5.30
CA ARG A 13 4.31 -1.16 6.14
C ARG A 13 5.53 -0.65 6.90
N ARG A 14 5.64 0.66 7.08
CA ARG A 14 6.62 1.24 8.00
C ARG A 14 6.23 0.94 9.46
N GLU A 15 7.24 0.80 10.31
CA GLU A 15 7.06 0.43 11.72
C GLU A 15 6.41 1.57 12.54
N ASN A 16 6.69 2.82 12.19
CA ASN A 16 6.21 4.01 12.89
C ASN A 16 4.94 4.60 12.27
N VAL A 17 3.95 3.77 11.94
CA VAL A 17 2.66 4.22 11.43
C VAL A 17 1.59 4.04 12.50
N ALA A 18 0.97 5.15 12.91
CA ALA A 18 -0.24 5.10 13.73
C ALA A 18 -1.45 4.81 12.83
N GLU A 19 -2.35 3.94 13.31
CA GLU A 19 -3.55 3.52 12.59
C GLU A 19 -4.78 3.70 13.50
N LEU A 20 -5.85 4.25 12.94
CA LEU A 20 -7.18 4.32 13.55
C LEU A 20 -8.21 3.76 12.58
N GLU A 21 -8.81 2.62 12.93
CA GLU A 21 -9.90 2.01 12.16
C GLU A 21 -11.27 2.49 12.68
N SER A 22 -12.17 2.76 11.74
CA SER A 22 -13.56 3.14 11.98
C SER A 22 -14.48 2.41 11.00
N ALA A 23 -15.80 2.47 11.22
CA ALA A 23 -16.78 1.90 10.28
C ALA A 23 -16.67 2.51 8.87
N ASP A 24 -16.19 3.75 8.76
CA ASP A 24 -16.13 4.50 7.49
C ASP A 24 -14.73 4.50 6.84
N GLY A 25 -13.77 3.76 7.40
CA GLY A 25 -12.42 3.62 6.85
C GLY A 25 -11.30 3.61 7.88
N VAL A 26 -10.07 3.64 7.38
CA VAL A 26 -8.84 3.63 8.18
C VAL A 26 -8.12 4.96 8.00
N VAL A 27 -7.70 5.59 9.09
CA VAL A 27 -6.82 6.76 9.05
C VAL A 27 -5.42 6.31 9.48
N VAL A 28 -4.42 6.64 8.66
CA VAL A 28 -3.01 6.30 8.89
C VAL A 28 -2.16 7.55 8.96
N LEU A 29 -1.12 7.52 9.79
CA LEU A 29 -0.20 8.65 10.00
C LEU A 29 1.23 8.13 10.23
N ALA A 30 2.16 8.55 9.38
CA ALA A 30 3.59 8.33 9.59
C ALA A 30 4.09 9.23 10.74
N MET A 31 4.43 8.63 11.88
CA MET A 31 4.74 9.36 13.12
C MET A 31 6.15 9.96 13.14
N ASP A 32 7.03 9.47 12.29
CA ASP A 32 8.42 9.92 12.16
C ASP A 32 8.65 10.86 10.96
N ALA A 33 7.62 11.12 10.16
CA ALA A 33 7.66 12.05 9.06
C ALA A 33 7.67 13.51 9.57
N PRO A 34 8.58 14.38 9.10
CA PRO A 34 8.67 15.78 9.54
C PRO A 34 7.41 16.61 9.23
N HIS A 35 6.63 16.18 8.24
CA HIS A 35 5.36 16.80 7.83
C HIS A 35 4.23 15.76 7.81
N CYS A 36 4.01 15.11 8.96
CA CYS A 36 3.00 14.08 9.10
C CYS A 36 1.58 14.64 8.86
N THR A 37 0.93 14.13 7.81
CA THR A 37 -0.46 14.49 7.48
C THR A 37 -1.30 13.22 7.52
N PRO A 38 -2.44 13.20 8.25
CA PRO A 38 -3.31 12.03 8.27
C PRO A 38 -3.81 11.69 6.87
N PHE A 39 -3.69 10.43 6.48
CA PHE A 39 -4.20 9.93 5.22
C PHE A 39 -5.36 8.97 5.48
N ARG A 40 -6.50 9.22 4.81
CA ARG A 40 -7.71 8.41 4.99
C ARG A 40 -7.84 7.40 3.85
N LEU A 41 -7.83 6.13 4.23
CA LEU A 41 -8.06 4.98 3.38
C LEU A 41 -9.55 4.64 3.38
N THR A 42 -10.11 4.46 2.17
CA THR A 42 -11.51 4.05 1.97
C THR A 42 -11.59 3.03 0.84
N GLY A 43 -12.64 2.21 0.81
CA GLY A 43 -12.90 1.25 -0.28
C GLY A 43 -11.69 0.37 -0.59
N GLY A 44 -11.29 0.31 -1.87
CA GLY A 44 -10.14 -0.48 -2.33
C GLY A 44 -8.81 -0.13 -1.63
N GLY A 45 -8.62 1.12 -1.19
CA GLY A 45 -7.42 1.51 -0.45
C GLY A 45 -7.30 0.80 0.90
N MET A 46 -8.42 0.47 1.55
CA MET A 46 -8.42 -0.35 2.78
C MET A 46 -8.01 -1.79 2.49
N LEU A 47 -8.44 -2.36 1.36
CA LEU A 47 -8.06 -3.72 0.96
C LEU A 47 -6.56 -3.80 0.73
N VAL A 48 -6.00 -2.86 -0.05
CA VAL A 48 -4.55 -2.78 -0.26
C VAL A 48 -3.82 -2.67 1.07
N TRP A 49 -4.28 -1.79 1.97
CA TRP A 49 -3.67 -1.61 3.28
C TRP A 49 -3.66 -2.90 4.09
N ARG A 50 -4.78 -3.62 4.18
CA ARG A 50 -4.92 -4.88 4.94
C ARG A 50 -3.95 -5.97 4.48
N HIS A 51 -3.62 -6.01 3.19
CA HIS A 51 -2.67 -6.98 2.62
C HIS A 51 -1.19 -6.55 2.75
N LEU A 52 -0.92 -5.38 3.31
CA LEU A 52 0.43 -4.99 3.70
C LEU A 52 0.73 -5.45 5.13
N THR A 53 1.94 -5.96 5.35
CA THR A 53 2.42 -6.40 6.67
C THR A 53 3.72 -5.70 7.04
N ALA A 54 4.23 -5.94 8.26
CA ALA A 54 5.55 -5.47 8.67
C ALA A 54 6.70 -6.20 7.94
N ASP A 55 6.43 -7.39 7.42
CA ASP A 55 7.38 -8.17 6.63
C ASP A 55 7.34 -7.77 5.15
N ARG A 56 8.49 -7.86 4.47
CA ARG A 56 8.55 -7.58 3.02
C ARG A 56 7.82 -8.65 2.23
N ARG A 57 6.93 -8.22 1.33
CA ARG A 57 6.24 -9.08 0.37
C ARG A 57 6.32 -8.50 -1.03
N GLU A 58 6.14 -9.33 -2.06
CA GLU A 58 6.17 -8.86 -3.44
C GLU A 58 4.91 -8.04 -3.75
N ALA A 59 5.04 -6.91 -4.45
CA ALA A 59 3.91 -6.04 -4.78
C ALA A 59 2.83 -6.79 -5.59
N ARG A 60 3.23 -7.68 -6.49
CA ARG A 60 2.31 -8.57 -7.23
C ARG A 60 1.50 -9.52 -6.34
N THR A 61 2.05 -9.92 -5.18
CA THR A 61 1.30 -10.75 -4.22
C THR A 61 0.18 -9.93 -3.59
N VAL A 62 0.44 -8.67 -3.25
CA VAL A 62 -0.60 -7.73 -2.78
C VAL A 62 -1.67 -7.55 -3.85
N VAL A 63 -1.28 -7.35 -5.11
CA VAL A 63 -2.23 -7.25 -6.24
C VAL A 63 -3.12 -8.50 -6.33
N ALA A 64 -2.53 -9.69 -6.34
CA ALA A 64 -3.27 -10.94 -6.47
C ALA A 64 -4.25 -11.17 -5.31
N GLU A 65 -3.87 -10.82 -4.08
CA GLU A 65 -4.73 -10.94 -2.91
C GLU A 65 -5.86 -9.92 -2.90
N VAL A 66 -5.59 -8.66 -3.29
CA VAL A 66 -6.63 -7.63 -3.45
C VAL A 66 -7.61 -8.03 -4.55
N ALA A 67 -7.13 -8.56 -5.68
CA ALA A 67 -7.97 -9.05 -6.77
C ALA A 67 -8.90 -10.17 -6.30
N SER A 68 -8.34 -11.14 -5.58
CA SER A 68 -9.07 -12.25 -4.99
C SER A 68 -10.15 -11.80 -4.01
N GLU A 69 -9.84 -10.89 -3.08
CA GLU A 69 -10.80 -10.40 -2.08
C GLU A 69 -11.89 -9.52 -2.69
N SER A 70 -11.59 -8.82 -3.79
CA SER A 70 -12.55 -7.96 -4.50
C SER A 70 -13.28 -8.64 -5.66
N ASP A 71 -13.10 -9.95 -5.85
CA ASP A 71 -13.67 -10.73 -6.97
C ASP A 71 -13.44 -10.05 -8.33
N SER A 72 -12.21 -9.53 -8.53
CA SER A 72 -11.81 -8.75 -9.70
C SER A 72 -10.65 -9.42 -10.44
N ASP A 73 -10.48 -9.12 -11.73
CA ASP A 73 -9.32 -9.59 -12.49
C ASP A 73 -8.06 -8.84 -12.04
N ALA A 74 -7.01 -9.59 -11.69
CA ALA A 74 -5.74 -9.02 -11.25
C ALA A 74 -5.13 -8.08 -12.29
N SER A 75 -5.21 -8.41 -13.58
CA SER A 75 -4.66 -7.59 -14.66
C SER A 75 -5.40 -6.25 -14.85
N GLU A 76 -6.68 -6.19 -14.47
CA GLU A 76 -7.48 -4.97 -14.54
C GLU A 76 -7.15 -4.02 -13.38
N ILE A 77 -6.93 -4.55 -12.17
CA ILE A 77 -6.68 -3.74 -10.98
C ILE A 77 -5.19 -3.44 -10.75
N GLU A 78 -4.29 -4.23 -11.31
CA GLU A 78 -2.84 -4.14 -11.09
C GLU A 78 -2.30 -2.71 -11.26
N PRO A 79 -2.58 -1.98 -12.35
CA PRO A 79 -2.04 -0.62 -12.52
C PRO A 79 -2.49 0.32 -11.40
N SER A 80 -3.73 0.18 -10.94
CA SER A 80 -4.31 1.00 -9.88
C SER A 80 -3.70 0.67 -8.52
N VAL A 81 -3.53 -0.62 -8.21
CA VAL A 81 -2.91 -1.07 -6.96
C VAL A 81 -1.44 -0.67 -6.90
N LEU A 82 -0.67 -0.85 -7.98
CA LEU A 82 0.74 -0.49 -8.03
C LEU A 82 0.96 1.03 -7.95
N LEU A 83 0.07 1.83 -8.55
CA LEU A 83 0.09 3.28 -8.40
C LEU A 83 -0.22 3.69 -6.96
N PHE A 84 -1.26 3.09 -6.35
CA PHE A 84 -1.63 3.39 -4.97
C PHE A 84 -0.54 2.99 -3.97
N LEU A 85 0.13 1.85 -4.16
CA LEU A 85 1.29 1.46 -3.35
C LEU A 85 2.43 2.49 -3.47
N ALA A 86 2.67 3.03 -4.66
CA ALA A 86 3.65 4.09 -4.84
C ALA A 86 3.24 5.39 -4.13
N GLU A 87 1.95 5.73 -4.11
CA GLU A 87 1.45 6.89 -3.33
C GLU A 87 1.69 6.69 -1.83
N LEU A 88 1.46 5.49 -1.32
CA LEU A 88 1.76 5.17 0.09
C LEU A 88 3.26 5.23 0.40
N VAL A 89 4.13 4.99 -0.58
CA VAL A 89 5.58 5.19 -0.44
C VAL A 89 5.92 6.68 -0.38
N ASP A 90 5.34 7.49 -1.28
CA ASP A 90 5.54 8.95 -1.28
C ASP A 90 5.03 9.60 0.02
N LEU A 91 3.99 9.03 0.64
CA LEU A 91 3.46 9.44 1.94
C LEU A 91 4.25 8.90 3.14
N GLU A 92 5.35 8.18 2.90
CA GLU A 92 6.17 7.55 3.93
C GLU A 92 5.36 6.61 4.85
N LEU A 93 4.34 5.93 4.33
CA LEU A 93 3.54 4.91 5.04
C LEU A 93 4.02 3.48 4.73
N VAL A 94 4.61 3.30 3.55
CA VAL A 94 5.09 2.04 3.01
C VAL A 94 6.55 2.20 2.57
N GLU A 95 7.35 1.16 2.75
CA GLU A 95 8.68 1.07 2.14
C GLU A 95 8.63 0.19 0.91
N ALA A 96 9.22 0.65 -0.18
CA ALA A 96 9.46 -0.16 -1.38
C ALA A 96 10.96 -0.45 -1.54
N HIS A 97 11.28 -1.65 -2.01
CA HIS A 97 12.64 -2.02 -2.40
C HIS A 97 12.61 -2.83 -3.70
N GLU A 98 13.35 -2.37 -4.70
CA GLU A 98 13.60 -3.12 -5.92
C GLU A 98 14.69 -4.17 -5.67
N ARG A 99 14.44 -5.42 -6.05
CA ARG A 99 15.50 -6.43 -6.07
C ARG A 99 16.49 -6.10 -7.19
N ALA A 100 17.71 -5.72 -6.82
CA ALA A 100 18.85 -5.74 -7.73
C ALA A 100 19.27 -7.20 -7.97
N ASP A 101 19.51 -7.55 -9.24
CA ASP A 101 20.06 -8.85 -9.64
C ASP A 101 21.51 -9.05 -9.17
#